data_AF-A0A9Q0B9G1-F1
#
_entry.id   AF-A0A9Q0B9G1-F1
#
_cell.length_a   1.000
_cell.length_b   1.000
_cell.length_c   1.000
_cell.angle_alpha   90.00
_cell.angle_beta   90.00
_cell.angle_gamma   90.00
#
_symmetry.space_group_name_H-M   'P 1'
#
loop_
_entity.id
_entity.type
_entity.pdbx_description
1 polymer ?
#
loop_
_entity_poly.entity_id
_entity_poly.type
_entity_poly.pdbx_seq_one_letter_code
_entity_poly.pdbx_strand_id
1 'polypeptide(L)'
;MASTPAPPAPASVPELLTLIITTSPTPSAPSTELLDAVFKSIRLHCSDLLSSRIIVVLDTYERIGDVPRLKKGQVTEKGAEEYTEYKDNVKKLVLREYDQHERPDELSQEQGEAEYGYNGRAATVTTNSATFTVSKTKDFRVSFVEPSERLGFGLAVRTALRITTTPYVWVHQHDWTLVYDIPVGPILDVMRTQDADEESPVKYVCLASVRMLKYAETAHAQEFPHLRTLTNKLKRNFTPESYPGVEVPLTPMFFWHDKPHIAATEHYLTRVFPTRLAIPRGAFIEDTIGHRARTQMKEQGMWLRWACWLFYPDEGRQLCLRHLDGRKWRGAEGEVTMKEIWKQANKEMRTTDDS
;
A
#
# COMPACT_ATOMS: atom_id res chain seq x y z
N MET A 1 -41.22 32.12 5.08
CA MET A 1 -40.83 30.70 4.96
C MET A 1 -39.31 30.67 4.99
N ALA A 2 -38.71 30.07 6.02
CA ALA A 2 -37.26 29.93 6.09
C ALA A 2 -36.85 28.83 5.10
N SER A 3 -36.01 29.16 4.11
CA SER A 3 -35.46 28.19 3.18
C SER A 3 -34.54 27.24 3.94
N THR A 4 -34.89 25.96 3.94
CA THR A 4 -34.00 24.90 4.40
C THR A 4 -32.68 25.01 3.61
N PRO A 5 -31.51 25.03 4.26
CA PRO A 5 -30.24 25.05 3.55
C PRO A 5 -30.17 23.82 2.63
N ALA A 6 -29.71 24.02 1.40
CA ALA A 6 -29.42 22.90 0.51
C ALA A 6 -28.44 21.95 1.22
N PRO A 7 -28.61 20.62 1.10
CA PRO A 7 -27.67 19.67 1.68
C PRO A 7 -26.26 19.97 1.18
N PRO A 8 -25.22 19.85 2.04
CA PRO A 8 -23.86 20.07 1.62
C PRO A 8 -23.52 19.16 0.44
N ALA A 9 -22.83 19.70 -0.56
CA ALA A 9 -22.35 18.92 -1.68
C ALA A 9 -21.51 17.73 -1.17
N PRO A 10 -21.62 16.54 -1.78
CA PRO A 10 -20.85 15.38 -1.35
C PRO A 10 -19.35 15.71 -1.42
N ALA A 11 -18.64 15.45 -0.32
CA ALA A 11 -17.19 15.64 -0.25
C ALA A 11 -16.50 14.86 -1.38
N SER A 12 -15.55 15.53 -2.05
CA SER A 12 -14.83 14.98 -3.19
C SER A 12 -13.78 13.96 -2.74
N VAL A 13 -13.37 13.04 -3.64
CA VAL A 13 -12.32 12.04 -3.34
C VAL A 13 -11.03 12.68 -2.80
N PRO A 14 -10.53 13.81 -3.34
CA PRO A 14 -9.32 14.45 -2.82
C PRO A 14 -9.42 14.98 -1.38
N GLU A 15 -10.62 15.32 -0.92
CA GLU A 15 -10.87 15.76 0.45
C GLU A 15 -10.95 14.58 1.42
N LEU A 16 -11.34 13.41 0.93
CA LEU A 16 -11.57 12.21 1.73
C LEU A 16 -10.36 11.26 1.80
N LEU A 17 -9.48 11.30 0.80
CA LEU A 17 -8.46 10.27 0.59
C LEU A 17 -7.05 10.84 0.39
N THR A 18 -6.07 10.24 1.06
CA THR A 18 -4.64 10.44 0.80
C THR A 18 -4.01 9.15 0.26
N LEU A 19 -3.29 9.25 -0.85
CA LEU A 19 -2.47 8.17 -1.40
C LEU A 19 -1.14 8.09 -0.66
N ILE A 20 -0.82 6.94 -0.09
CA ILE A 20 0.47 6.65 0.55
C ILE A 20 1.20 5.66 -0.32
N ILE A 21 2.33 6.07 -0.90
CA ILE A 21 3.25 5.16 -1.60
C ILE A 21 4.48 4.96 -0.74
N THR A 22 4.88 3.71 -0.53
CA THR A 22 6.17 3.41 0.11
C THR A 22 7.10 2.80 -0.91
N THR A 23 8.35 3.29 -0.92
CA THR A 23 9.44 2.74 -1.71
C THR A 23 10.70 2.64 -0.85
N SER A 24 11.64 1.82 -1.28
CA SER A 24 12.94 1.60 -0.64
C SER A 24 13.95 1.17 -1.71
N PRO A 25 15.22 0.91 -1.39
CA PRO A 25 16.19 0.46 -2.39
C PRO A 25 15.71 -0.77 -3.18
N THR A 26 15.73 -0.66 -4.50
CA THR A 26 15.41 -1.74 -5.45
C THR A 26 16.60 -2.02 -6.37
N PRO A 27 16.67 -3.20 -7.01
CA PRO A 27 17.72 -3.49 -7.99
C PRO A 27 17.69 -2.59 -9.23
N SER A 28 16.58 -1.91 -9.48
CA SER A 28 16.43 -1.00 -10.61
C SER A 28 16.88 0.43 -10.32
N ALA A 29 17.24 0.76 -9.08
CA ALA A 29 17.80 2.08 -8.78
C ALA A 29 19.04 2.33 -9.68
N PRO A 30 19.20 3.53 -10.26
CA PRO A 30 18.46 4.77 -9.99
C PRO A 30 17.16 4.97 -10.80
N SER A 31 16.77 4.01 -11.65
CA SER A 31 15.57 4.10 -12.49
C SER A 31 14.27 4.03 -11.68
N THR A 32 13.30 4.87 -12.06
CA THR A 32 11.96 4.95 -11.47
C THR A 32 10.90 4.14 -12.21
N GLU A 33 11.29 3.34 -13.19
CA GLU A 33 10.39 2.58 -14.08
C GLU A 33 9.32 1.75 -13.33
N LEU A 34 9.62 1.19 -12.15
CA LEU A 34 8.60 0.52 -11.32
C LEU A 34 7.48 1.47 -10.95
N LEU A 35 7.82 2.61 -10.34
CA LEU A 35 6.84 3.63 -9.95
C LEU A 35 6.16 4.27 -11.17
N ASP A 36 6.88 4.44 -12.28
CA ASP A 36 6.29 4.92 -13.53
C ASP A 36 5.21 3.96 -14.03
N ALA A 37 5.44 2.65 -13.97
CA ALA A 37 4.41 1.64 -14.28
C ALA A 37 3.21 1.70 -13.30
N VAL A 38 3.47 1.94 -12.00
CA VAL A 38 2.40 2.16 -11.01
C VAL A 38 1.56 3.38 -11.39
N PHE A 39 2.16 4.55 -11.61
CA PHE A 39 1.45 5.77 -11.96
C PHE A 39 0.70 5.65 -13.29
N LYS A 40 1.27 5.00 -14.31
CA LYS A 40 0.57 4.66 -15.56
C LYS A 40 -0.69 3.84 -15.30
N SER A 41 -0.60 2.83 -14.43
CA SER A 41 -1.75 2.00 -14.09
C SER A 41 -2.82 2.77 -13.28
N ILE A 42 -2.40 3.67 -12.38
CA ILE A 42 -3.31 4.55 -11.65
C ILE A 42 -4.04 5.49 -12.61
N ARG A 43 -3.32 6.11 -13.54
CA ARG A 43 -3.91 7.00 -14.55
C ARG A 43 -4.96 6.29 -15.40
N LEU A 44 -4.71 5.03 -15.75
CA LEU A 44 -5.62 4.23 -16.57
C LEU A 44 -6.85 3.75 -15.80
N HIS A 45 -6.69 3.32 -14.55
CA HIS A 45 -7.70 2.55 -13.83
C HIS A 45 -8.31 3.25 -12.60
N CYS A 46 -7.73 4.37 -12.15
CA CYS A 46 -8.15 5.07 -10.93
C CYS A 46 -7.59 6.51 -10.88
N SER A 47 -7.91 7.34 -11.88
CA SER A 47 -7.36 8.70 -12.03
C SER A 47 -7.65 9.62 -10.85
N ASP A 48 -8.73 9.37 -10.10
CA ASP A 48 -9.08 10.12 -8.89
C ASP A 48 -7.94 10.16 -7.87
N LEU A 49 -7.11 9.10 -7.78
CA LEU A 49 -5.95 9.06 -6.88
C LEU A 49 -4.90 10.12 -7.23
N LEU A 50 -4.76 10.47 -8.51
CA LEU A 50 -3.85 11.54 -8.93
C LEU A 50 -4.39 12.92 -8.55
N SER A 51 -5.69 13.05 -8.27
CA SER A 51 -6.29 14.29 -7.77
C SER A 51 -6.17 14.42 -6.24
N SER A 52 -6.06 13.31 -5.51
CA SER A 52 -5.87 13.26 -4.06
C SER A 52 -4.52 13.81 -3.59
N ARG A 53 -4.37 14.00 -2.26
CA ARG A 53 -3.05 14.22 -1.67
C ARG A 53 -2.20 12.95 -1.79
N ILE A 54 -0.88 13.09 -1.92
CA ILE A 54 0.07 11.98 -1.93
C ILE A 54 1.17 12.18 -0.88
N ILE A 55 1.49 11.10 -0.17
CA ILE A 55 2.66 10.97 0.68
C ILE A 55 3.52 9.83 0.12
N VAL A 56 4.74 10.15 -0.31
CA VAL A 56 5.71 9.15 -0.75
C VAL A 56 6.77 8.98 0.32
N VAL A 57 6.82 7.79 0.92
CA VAL A 57 7.86 7.44 1.91
C VAL A 57 9.01 6.76 1.17
N LEU A 58 10.15 7.44 1.15
CA LEU A 58 11.42 6.99 0.58
C LEU A 58 12.23 6.31 1.70
N ASP A 59 11.80 5.14 2.15
CA ASP A 59 12.46 4.40 3.23
C ASP A 59 13.90 4.03 2.84
N THR A 60 14.79 3.85 3.81
CA THR A 60 16.23 3.67 3.53
C THR A 60 16.72 2.25 3.84
N TYR A 61 18.03 2.03 3.74
CA TYR A 61 18.70 0.78 4.09
C TYR A 61 19.27 0.83 5.51
N GLU A 62 19.57 -0.35 6.05
CA GLU A 62 20.14 -0.53 7.39
C GLU A 62 21.66 -0.46 7.38
N ARG A 63 22.30 -1.06 6.38
CA ARG A 63 23.76 -1.14 6.29
C ARG A 63 24.25 -1.33 4.86
N ILE A 64 25.52 -1.02 4.66
CA ILE A 64 26.27 -1.29 3.43
C ILE A 64 27.09 -2.58 3.63
N GLY A 65 27.16 -3.42 2.61
CA GLY A 65 28.03 -4.60 2.60
C GLY A 65 28.25 -5.14 1.19
N ASP A 66 29.09 -6.17 1.06
CA ASP A 66 29.62 -6.61 -0.26
C ASP A 66 28.54 -7.13 -1.23
N VAL A 67 27.46 -7.68 -0.70
CA VAL A 67 26.35 -8.24 -1.49
C VAL A 67 25.01 -7.62 -1.11
N PRO A 68 24.12 -7.37 -2.09
CA PRO A 68 22.80 -6.85 -1.80
C PRO A 68 21.93 -7.90 -1.09
N ARG A 69 21.36 -7.54 0.06
CA ARG A 69 20.33 -8.33 0.76
C ARG A 69 19.18 -7.40 1.16
N LEU A 70 18.44 -6.92 0.16
CA LEU A 70 17.41 -5.88 0.30
C LEU A 70 16.35 -6.22 1.37
N LYS A 71 15.88 -7.47 1.44
CA LYS A 71 14.93 -7.92 2.49
C LYS A 71 15.49 -7.77 3.91
N LYS A 72 16.81 -7.81 4.09
CA LYS A 72 17.52 -7.63 5.36
C LYS A 72 18.08 -6.20 5.54
N GLY A 73 17.66 -5.26 4.69
CA GLY A 73 18.10 -3.87 4.71
C GLY A 73 19.56 -3.66 4.32
N GLN A 74 20.18 -4.55 3.55
CA GLN A 74 21.58 -4.40 3.14
C GLN A 74 21.68 -4.07 1.66
N VAL A 75 22.41 -3.00 1.35
CA VAL A 75 22.79 -2.57 -0.02
C VAL A 75 24.31 -2.67 -0.19
N THR A 76 24.79 -2.57 -1.43
CA THR A 76 26.21 -2.34 -1.74
C THR A 76 26.53 -0.86 -1.70
N GLU A 77 27.81 -0.50 -1.74
CA GLU A 77 28.23 0.91 -1.84
C GLU A 77 27.64 1.59 -3.08
N LYS A 78 27.83 0.96 -4.26
CA LYS A 78 27.16 1.38 -5.50
C LYS A 78 25.64 1.50 -5.35
N GLY A 79 25.00 0.53 -4.69
CA GLY A 79 23.55 0.55 -4.48
C GLY A 79 23.08 1.69 -3.56
N ALA A 80 23.92 2.17 -2.65
CA ALA A 80 23.64 3.35 -1.84
C ALA A 80 23.74 4.64 -2.66
N GLU A 81 24.72 4.75 -3.55
CA GLU A 81 24.86 5.86 -4.50
C GLU A 81 23.66 5.91 -5.46
N GLU A 82 23.34 4.77 -6.09
CA GLU A 82 22.18 4.62 -6.99
C GLU A 82 20.86 4.94 -6.27
N TYR A 83 20.74 4.59 -5.00
CA TYR A 83 19.53 4.92 -4.24
C TYR A 83 19.43 6.41 -3.93
N THR A 84 20.55 7.11 -3.74
CA THR A 84 20.55 8.56 -3.55
C THR A 84 19.99 9.25 -4.79
N GLU A 85 20.48 8.88 -5.97
CA GLU A 85 19.96 9.38 -7.25
C GLU A 85 18.50 8.96 -7.49
N TYR A 86 18.13 7.73 -7.13
CA TYR A 86 16.74 7.26 -7.20
C TYR A 86 15.77 8.17 -6.46
N LYS A 87 16.11 8.63 -5.24
CA LYS A 87 15.22 9.52 -4.47
C LYS A 87 14.92 10.81 -5.22
N ASP A 88 15.92 11.42 -5.84
CA ASP A 88 15.75 12.64 -6.62
C ASP A 88 14.91 12.38 -7.89
N ASN A 89 15.14 11.25 -8.55
CA ASN A 89 14.36 10.85 -9.71
C ASN A 89 12.89 10.59 -9.35
N VAL A 90 12.61 9.95 -8.20
CA VAL A 90 11.24 9.74 -7.70
C VAL A 90 10.58 11.07 -7.37
N LYS A 91 11.27 12.01 -6.72
CA LYS A 91 10.72 13.34 -6.43
C LYS A 91 10.29 14.04 -7.72
N LYS A 92 11.16 14.06 -8.75
CA LYS A 92 10.86 14.64 -10.06
C LYS A 92 9.68 13.94 -10.75
N LEU A 93 9.65 12.61 -10.73
CA LEU A 93 8.54 11.82 -11.28
C LEU A 93 7.22 12.21 -10.62
N VAL A 94 7.14 12.17 -9.30
CA VAL A 94 5.91 12.42 -8.54
C VAL A 94 5.42 13.86 -8.75
N LEU A 95 6.32 14.85 -8.69
CA LEU A 95 5.95 16.24 -8.95
C LEU A 95 5.36 16.41 -10.36
N ARG A 96 5.95 15.76 -11.38
CA ARG A 96 5.41 15.74 -12.74
C ARG A 96 4.03 15.08 -12.82
N GLU A 97 3.84 13.92 -12.19
CA GLU A 97 2.55 13.22 -12.22
C GLU A 97 1.41 14.00 -11.54
N TYR A 98 1.75 14.93 -10.64
CA TYR A 98 0.82 15.80 -9.92
C TYR A 98 0.73 17.23 -10.47
N ASP A 99 1.29 17.47 -11.66
CA ASP A 99 1.36 18.78 -12.33
C ASP A 99 1.96 19.89 -11.45
N GLN A 100 2.93 19.51 -10.61
CA GLN A 100 3.67 20.43 -9.75
C GLN A 100 4.90 20.96 -10.48
N HIS A 101 5.08 22.28 -10.46
CA HIS A 101 6.20 22.96 -11.13
C HIS A 101 7.35 23.29 -10.17
N GLU A 102 7.16 23.08 -8.87
CA GLU A 102 8.20 23.31 -7.87
C GLU A 102 9.36 22.33 -8.08
N ARG A 103 10.59 22.82 -7.92
CA ARG A 103 11.78 21.96 -7.92
C ARG A 103 11.96 21.33 -6.54
N PRO A 104 12.60 20.14 -6.42
CA PRO A 104 12.80 19.50 -5.11
C PRO A 104 13.50 20.37 -4.06
N ASP A 105 14.36 21.31 -4.47
CA ASP A 105 15.06 22.29 -3.63
C ASP A 105 14.16 23.44 -3.12
N GLU A 106 12.97 23.62 -3.71
CA GLU A 106 12.01 24.67 -3.36
C GLU A 106 10.95 24.18 -2.35
N LEU A 107 10.93 22.88 -2.05
CA LEU A 107 9.97 22.28 -1.14
C LEU A 107 10.21 22.74 0.30
N SER A 108 9.13 23.05 1.01
CA SER A 108 9.19 23.32 2.44
C SER A 108 9.62 22.06 3.20
N GLN A 109 10.43 22.22 4.25
CA GLN A 109 10.95 21.10 5.04
C GLN A 109 10.55 21.20 6.51
N GLU A 110 10.20 20.05 7.08
CA GLU A 110 9.97 19.87 8.52
C GLU A 110 10.63 18.57 8.98
N GLN A 111 10.92 18.47 10.28
CA GLN A 111 11.45 17.25 10.90
C GLN A 111 10.39 16.59 11.79
N GLY A 112 10.49 15.27 11.93
CA GLY A 112 9.68 14.48 12.85
C GLY A 112 10.39 13.24 13.34
N GLU A 113 9.71 12.47 14.19
CA GLU A 113 10.24 11.24 14.77
C GLU A 113 9.32 10.05 14.55
N ALA A 114 9.91 8.93 14.12
CA ALA A 114 9.25 7.65 13.90
C ALA A 114 9.66 6.65 15.00
N GLU A 115 8.82 6.49 16.02
CA GLU A 115 9.09 5.61 17.17
C GLU A 115 8.89 4.13 16.83
N TYR A 116 9.79 3.23 17.20
CA TYR A 116 9.62 1.79 17.01
C TYR A 116 9.64 1.02 18.32
N GLY A 117 9.18 -0.24 18.26
CA GLY A 117 9.01 -1.06 19.46
C GLY A 117 10.32 -1.66 19.96
N TYR A 118 11.01 -2.39 19.09
CA TYR A 118 12.22 -3.13 19.41
C TYR A 118 13.19 -3.10 18.22
N ASN A 119 14.46 -2.77 18.48
CA ASN A 119 15.50 -2.64 17.45
C ASN A 119 16.37 -3.90 17.24
N GLY A 120 16.07 -5.03 17.89
CA GLY A 120 16.74 -6.30 17.62
C GLY A 120 18.23 -6.42 17.95
N ARG A 121 18.99 -5.31 18.14
CA ARG A 121 20.46 -5.34 18.07
C ARG A 121 21.24 -4.36 18.93
N ALA A 122 20.63 -3.45 19.70
CA ALA A 122 21.42 -2.52 20.51
C ALA A 122 20.81 -2.29 21.90
N ALA A 123 21.51 -2.78 22.93
CA ALA A 123 21.30 -2.40 24.33
C ALA A 123 21.70 -0.93 24.61
N THR A 124 22.22 -0.21 23.61
CA THR A 124 22.81 1.13 23.69
C THR A 124 22.00 2.22 22.98
N VAL A 125 20.90 1.87 22.28
CA VAL A 125 20.00 2.88 21.67
C VAL A 125 19.04 3.36 22.76
N THR A 126 19.28 4.56 23.28
CA THR A 126 18.49 5.16 24.37
C THR A 126 17.12 5.64 23.91
N THR A 127 16.91 5.87 22.61
CA THR A 127 15.64 6.31 22.02
C THR A 127 15.23 5.35 20.91
N ASN A 128 14.16 4.56 21.11
CA ASN A 128 13.58 3.73 20.04
C ASN A 128 12.81 4.62 19.03
N SER A 129 13.51 5.53 18.37
CA SER A 129 12.98 6.44 17.36
C SER A 129 14.02 6.68 16.27
N ALA A 130 13.55 6.96 15.07
CA ALA A 130 14.37 7.45 13.96
C ALA A 130 13.82 8.82 13.55
N THR A 131 14.71 9.79 13.33
CA THR A 131 14.30 11.08 12.77
C THR A 131 13.90 10.90 11.30
N PHE A 132 13.01 11.75 10.82
CA PHE A 132 12.69 11.84 9.39
C PHE A 132 12.52 13.30 8.99
N THR A 133 12.76 13.56 7.71
CA THR A 133 12.45 14.84 7.08
C THR A 133 11.20 14.68 6.23
N VAL A 134 10.28 15.65 6.30
CA VAL A 134 9.17 15.75 5.36
C VAL A 134 9.41 16.96 4.47
N SER A 135 9.44 16.75 3.15
CA SER A 135 9.47 17.82 2.16
C SER A 135 8.10 17.95 1.50
N LYS A 136 7.51 19.15 1.43
CA LYS A 136 6.13 19.36 0.95
C LYS A 136 6.03 20.50 -0.05
N THR A 137 5.13 20.34 -1.03
CA THR A 137 4.70 21.41 -1.92
C THR A 137 3.89 22.46 -1.15
N LYS A 138 3.82 23.70 -1.67
CA LYS A 138 3.10 24.81 -1.01
C LYS A 138 1.61 24.56 -0.84
N ASP A 139 1.02 23.79 -1.75
CA ASP A 139 -0.39 23.40 -1.70
C ASP A 139 -0.64 22.16 -0.80
N PHE A 140 0.42 21.60 -0.21
CA PHE A 140 0.40 20.39 0.61
C PHE A 140 -0.15 19.15 -0.09
N ARG A 141 -0.24 19.16 -1.43
CA ARG A 141 -0.76 18.04 -2.21
C ARG A 141 0.27 16.92 -2.36
N VAL A 142 1.56 17.25 -2.41
CA VAL A 142 2.65 16.28 -2.50
C VAL A 142 3.56 16.41 -1.28
N SER A 143 3.81 15.28 -0.61
CA SER A 143 4.76 15.18 0.50
C SER A 143 5.72 14.01 0.30
N PHE A 144 6.99 14.22 0.60
CA PHE A 144 8.03 13.19 0.63
C PHE A 144 8.53 12.99 2.04
N VAL A 145 8.57 11.75 2.53
CA VAL A 145 9.10 11.40 3.85
C VAL A 145 10.39 10.62 3.68
N GLU A 146 11.48 11.11 4.26
CA GLU A 146 12.80 10.50 4.21
C GLU A 146 13.30 10.23 5.64
N PRO A 147 13.20 8.99 6.14
CA PRO A 147 13.77 8.63 7.43
C PRO A 147 15.29 8.54 7.38
N SER A 148 15.95 8.92 8.47
CA SER A 148 17.41 8.82 8.64
C SER A 148 17.88 7.37 8.81
N GLU A 149 16.96 6.48 9.18
CA GLU A 149 17.21 5.06 9.40
C GLU A 149 16.10 4.21 8.80
N ARG A 150 16.42 2.96 8.41
CA ARG A 150 15.45 2.06 7.78
C ARG A 150 14.29 1.73 8.71
N LEU A 151 13.08 2.15 8.35
CA LEU A 151 11.86 1.82 9.07
C LEU A 151 11.33 0.44 8.71
N GLY A 152 11.39 0.07 7.43
CA GLY A 152 10.63 -1.01 6.82
C GLY A 152 9.19 -0.61 6.49
N PHE A 153 8.53 -1.43 5.66
CA PHE A 153 7.21 -1.14 5.11
C PHE A 153 6.17 -0.74 6.16
N GLY A 154 5.98 -1.55 7.21
CA GLY A 154 4.91 -1.29 8.18
C GLY A 154 5.09 0.03 8.94
N LEU A 155 6.33 0.34 9.36
CA LEU A 155 6.60 1.59 10.07
C LEU A 155 6.63 2.80 9.13
N ALA A 156 7.04 2.63 7.88
CA ALA A 156 6.94 3.66 6.85
C ALA A 156 5.47 4.06 6.62
N VAL A 157 4.57 3.09 6.47
CA VAL A 157 3.11 3.34 6.38
C VAL A 157 2.62 4.09 7.62
N ARG A 158 2.97 3.65 8.83
CA ARG A 158 2.54 4.34 10.06
C ARG A 158 3.02 5.78 10.14
N THR A 159 4.25 6.07 9.71
CA THR A 159 4.77 7.43 9.68
C THR A 159 3.92 8.30 8.76
N ALA A 160 3.58 7.82 7.56
CA ALA A 160 2.67 8.52 6.64
C ALA A 160 1.25 8.68 7.21
N LEU A 161 0.70 7.64 7.86
CA LEU A 161 -0.61 7.71 8.51
C LEU A 161 -0.67 8.81 9.57
N ARG A 162 0.38 8.99 10.38
CA ARG A 162 0.42 9.99 11.47
C ARG A 162 0.44 11.44 10.97
N ILE A 163 0.88 11.69 9.74
CA ILE A 163 0.86 13.03 9.12
C ILE A 163 -0.32 13.22 8.16
N THR A 164 -1.13 12.17 7.94
CA THR A 164 -2.32 12.24 7.09
C THR A 164 -3.44 12.98 7.80
N THR A 165 -4.13 13.86 7.09
CA THR A 165 -5.28 14.63 7.61
C THR A 165 -6.63 14.19 7.06
N THR A 166 -6.65 13.29 6.07
CA THR A 166 -7.88 12.79 5.44
C THR A 166 -8.46 11.60 6.21
N PRO A 167 -9.79 11.42 6.21
CA PRO A 167 -10.45 10.34 6.94
C PRO A 167 -10.11 8.94 6.40
N TYR A 168 -9.73 8.84 5.13
CA TYR A 168 -9.32 7.59 4.50
C TYR A 168 -7.92 7.72 3.88
N VAL A 169 -7.29 6.57 3.71
CA VAL A 169 -6.01 6.41 3.00
C VAL A 169 -6.09 5.30 1.97
N TRP A 170 -5.34 5.49 0.88
CA TRP A 170 -4.98 4.42 -0.02
C TRP A 170 -3.52 4.07 0.23
N VAL A 171 -3.20 2.87 0.71
CA VAL A 171 -1.80 2.44 0.84
C VAL A 171 -1.40 1.65 -0.40
N HIS A 172 -0.29 2.02 -1.03
CA HIS A 172 0.24 1.42 -2.25
C HIS A 172 1.72 1.03 -2.09
N GLN A 173 2.05 -0.20 -2.46
CA GLN A 173 3.43 -0.68 -2.55
C GLN A 173 3.98 -0.41 -3.95
N HIS A 174 5.23 0.06 -4.06
CA HIS A 174 5.84 0.53 -5.31
C HIS A 174 5.91 -0.46 -6.50
N ASP A 175 5.58 -1.73 -6.30
CA ASP A 175 5.67 -2.81 -7.27
C ASP A 175 4.33 -3.49 -7.55
N TRP A 176 3.22 -2.83 -7.25
CA TRP A 176 1.87 -3.25 -7.64
C TRP A 176 1.28 -2.33 -8.69
N THR A 177 0.72 -2.92 -9.75
CA THR A 177 -0.03 -2.19 -10.78
C THR A 177 -1.51 -2.54 -10.69
N LEU A 178 -2.36 -1.54 -10.97
CA LEU A 178 -3.78 -1.75 -11.21
C LEU A 178 -3.98 -2.38 -12.59
N VAL A 179 -4.89 -3.33 -12.70
CA VAL A 179 -5.26 -3.97 -13.98
C VAL A 179 -6.78 -4.05 -14.18
N TYR A 180 -7.52 -3.30 -13.36
CA TYR A 180 -8.97 -3.19 -13.39
C TYR A 180 -9.38 -1.84 -12.81
N ASP A 181 -10.47 -1.27 -13.33
CA ASP A 181 -10.97 0.03 -12.91
C ASP A 181 -11.50 -0.04 -11.47
N ILE A 182 -10.98 0.83 -10.61
CA ILE A 182 -11.32 0.83 -9.19
C ILE A 182 -12.26 2.00 -8.91
N PRO A 183 -13.53 1.76 -8.54
CA PRO A 183 -14.49 2.82 -8.29
C PRO A 183 -14.27 3.43 -6.90
N VAL A 184 -13.19 4.20 -6.73
CA VAL A 184 -12.74 4.69 -5.41
C VAL A 184 -13.77 5.61 -4.75
N GLY A 185 -14.39 6.54 -5.49
CA GLY A 185 -15.47 7.39 -4.97
C GLY A 185 -16.64 6.58 -4.41
N PRO A 186 -17.24 5.67 -5.20
CA PRO A 186 -18.23 4.70 -4.72
C PRO A 186 -17.80 3.89 -3.50
N ILE A 187 -16.56 3.38 -3.46
CA ILE A 187 -16.06 2.63 -2.30
C ILE A 187 -16.02 3.51 -1.04
N LEU A 188 -15.53 4.75 -1.16
CA LEU A 188 -15.47 5.69 -0.02
C LEU A 188 -16.87 6.05 0.50
N ASP A 189 -17.84 6.20 -0.40
CA ASP A 189 -19.24 6.45 -0.01
C ASP A 189 -19.83 5.26 0.76
N VAL A 190 -19.55 4.03 0.32
CA VAL A 190 -19.91 2.80 1.08
C VAL A 190 -19.20 2.78 2.43
N MET A 191 -17.90 3.07 2.49
CA MET A 191 -17.15 3.10 3.76
C MET A 191 -17.73 4.11 4.75
N ARG A 192 -18.15 5.28 4.27
CA ARG A 192 -18.75 6.34 5.08
C ARG A 192 -20.14 5.97 5.58
N THR A 193 -21.00 5.48 4.69
CA THR A 193 -22.39 5.10 5.04
C THR A 193 -22.44 3.90 5.98
N GLN A 194 -21.51 2.95 5.83
CA GLN A 194 -21.41 1.77 6.69
C GLN A 194 -20.56 2.01 7.95
N ASP A 195 -19.99 3.20 8.16
CA ASP A 195 -18.97 3.42 9.20
C ASP A 195 -19.48 3.14 10.62
N ALA A 196 -20.75 3.46 10.87
CA ALA A 196 -21.45 3.31 12.14
C ALA A 196 -22.33 2.05 12.22
N ASP A 197 -22.34 1.21 11.18
CA ASP A 197 -23.12 -0.03 11.18
C ASP A 197 -22.52 -1.04 12.18
N GLU A 198 -23.36 -1.59 13.07
CA GLU A 198 -22.89 -2.49 14.13
C GLU A 198 -22.59 -3.91 13.64
N GLU A 199 -23.15 -4.31 12.49
CA GLU A 199 -23.03 -5.68 11.96
C GLU A 199 -22.02 -5.82 10.82
N SER A 200 -21.84 -4.77 10.04
CA SER A 200 -21.14 -4.78 8.76
C SER A 200 -20.31 -3.51 8.49
N PRO A 201 -19.58 -2.97 9.48
CA PRO A 201 -18.78 -1.78 9.25
C PRO A 201 -17.72 -2.03 8.17
N VAL A 202 -17.52 -1.06 7.29
CA VAL A 202 -16.54 -1.13 6.19
C VAL A 202 -15.37 -0.19 6.48
N LYS A 203 -14.36 -0.71 7.19
CA LYS A 203 -13.20 0.09 7.64
C LYS A 203 -11.93 -0.14 6.82
N TYR A 204 -11.86 -1.25 6.08
CA TYR A 204 -10.72 -1.65 5.26
C TYR A 204 -11.21 -2.43 4.02
N VAL A 205 -10.74 -2.06 2.84
CA VAL A 205 -11.06 -2.69 1.56
C VAL A 205 -9.77 -3.01 0.80
N CYS A 206 -9.41 -4.28 0.70
CA CYS A 206 -8.28 -4.75 -0.09
C CYS A 206 -8.68 -5.03 -1.54
N LEU A 207 -7.74 -4.91 -2.46
CA LEU A 207 -7.93 -5.27 -3.86
C LEU A 207 -7.43 -6.69 -4.17
N ALA A 208 -8.14 -7.39 -5.05
CA ALA A 208 -7.83 -8.77 -5.39
C ALA A 208 -6.56 -8.88 -6.24
N SER A 209 -5.60 -9.66 -5.75
CA SER A 209 -4.48 -10.20 -6.54
C SER A 209 -4.77 -11.65 -6.96
N VAL A 210 -3.90 -12.26 -7.77
CA VAL A 210 -4.11 -13.61 -8.35
C VAL A 210 -4.51 -14.67 -7.31
N ARG A 211 -3.89 -14.65 -6.12
CA ARG A 211 -4.16 -15.63 -5.05
C ARG A 211 -5.45 -15.37 -4.27
N MET A 212 -6.13 -14.27 -4.56
CA MET A 212 -7.36 -13.83 -3.90
C MET A 212 -8.58 -13.96 -4.82
N LEU A 213 -8.38 -14.46 -6.04
CA LEU A 213 -9.50 -14.77 -6.92
C LEU A 213 -10.37 -15.85 -6.28
N LYS A 214 -11.69 -15.66 -6.39
CA LYS A 214 -12.70 -16.51 -5.78
C LYS A 214 -12.49 -16.71 -4.27
N TYR A 215 -11.95 -15.70 -3.57
CA TYR A 215 -11.61 -15.79 -2.14
C TYR A 215 -12.72 -16.40 -1.27
N ALA A 216 -13.97 -16.02 -1.51
CA ALA A 216 -15.13 -16.52 -0.77
C ALA A 216 -15.33 -18.04 -0.90
N GLU A 217 -14.80 -18.67 -1.95
CA GLU A 217 -14.86 -20.12 -2.21
C GLU A 217 -13.62 -20.86 -1.64
N THR A 218 -12.60 -20.14 -1.19
CA THR A 218 -11.36 -20.75 -0.70
C THR A 218 -11.52 -21.35 0.70
N ALA A 219 -10.62 -22.27 1.06
CA ALA A 219 -10.55 -22.81 2.42
C ALA A 219 -10.42 -21.71 3.50
N HIS A 220 -9.80 -20.56 3.18
CA HIS A 220 -9.66 -19.46 4.12
C HIS A 220 -11.01 -18.89 4.59
N ALA A 221 -12.04 -18.94 3.74
CA ALA A 221 -13.40 -18.51 4.07
C ALA A 221 -14.32 -19.68 4.45
N GLN A 222 -14.12 -20.88 3.87
CA GLN A 222 -15.07 -21.98 3.94
C GLN A 222 -14.79 -23.03 5.01
N GLU A 223 -13.53 -23.19 5.45
CA GLU A 223 -13.12 -24.26 6.37
C GLU A 223 -13.75 -24.10 7.77
N PHE A 224 -13.90 -22.86 8.23
CA PHE A 224 -14.43 -22.54 9.55
C PHE A 224 -15.94 -22.22 9.46
N PRO A 225 -16.83 -22.99 10.13
CA PRO A 225 -18.28 -22.82 9.98
C PRO A 225 -18.78 -21.40 10.22
N HIS A 226 -18.26 -20.70 11.24
CA HIS A 226 -18.67 -19.32 11.55
C HIS A 226 -18.18 -18.31 10.51
N LEU A 227 -16.97 -18.50 9.93
CA LEU A 227 -16.47 -17.65 8.85
C LEU A 227 -17.28 -17.84 7.56
N ARG A 228 -17.67 -19.09 7.27
CA ARG A 228 -18.57 -19.41 6.15
C ARG A 228 -19.93 -18.76 6.33
N THR A 229 -20.54 -18.89 7.52
CA THR A 229 -21.81 -18.22 7.85
C THR A 229 -21.68 -16.70 7.72
N LEU A 230 -20.60 -16.11 8.22
CA LEU A 230 -20.35 -14.67 8.08
C LEU A 230 -20.21 -14.25 6.62
N THR A 231 -19.46 -15.00 5.82
CA THR A 231 -19.29 -14.75 4.38
C THR A 231 -20.65 -14.76 3.67
N ASN A 232 -21.48 -15.77 3.94
CA ASN A 232 -22.82 -15.88 3.35
C ASN A 232 -23.76 -14.76 3.83
N LYS A 233 -23.61 -14.28 5.07
CA LYS A 233 -24.43 -13.18 5.62
C LYS A 233 -24.06 -11.83 4.99
N LEU A 234 -22.76 -11.55 4.87
CA LEU A 234 -22.26 -10.20 4.63
C LEU A 234 -21.81 -9.93 3.19
N LYS A 235 -21.48 -10.95 2.40
CA LYS A 235 -21.10 -10.77 0.99
C LYS A 235 -22.30 -10.26 0.21
N ARG A 236 -22.17 -9.08 -0.41
CA ARG A 236 -23.23 -8.44 -1.19
C ARG A 236 -22.69 -7.33 -2.07
N ASN A 237 -23.55 -6.84 -2.96
CA ASN A 237 -23.32 -5.61 -3.72
C ASN A 237 -23.90 -4.44 -2.93
N PHE A 238 -23.05 -3.48 -2.58
CA PHE A 238 -23.47 -2.26 -1.90
C PHE A 238 -23.85 -1.21 -2.94
N THR A 239 -24.89 -0.42 -2.66
CA THR A 239 -25.29 0.70 -3.49
C THR A 239 -24.96 2.00 -2.75
N PRO A 240 -23.87 2.70 -3.12
CA PRO A 240 -23.55 4.02 -2.56
C PRO A 240 -24.67 5.04 -2.81
N GLU A 241 -25.02 5.80 -1.78
CA GLU A 241 -26.03 6.87 -1.82
C GLU A 241 -25.67 7.96 -2.83
N SER A 242 -24.38 8.31 -2.91
CA SER A 242 -23.89 9.40 -3.76
C SER A 242 -23.72 8.98 -5.23
N TYR A 243 -23.79 7.68 -5.55
CA TYR A 243 -23.54 7.13 -6.89
C TYR A 243 -24.65 6.13 -7.28
N PRO A 244 -25.88 6.61 -7.54
CA PRO A 244 -26.99 5.75 -7.88
C PRO A 244 -26.71 4.92 -9.14
N GLY A 245 -27.01 3.63 -9.10
CA GLY A 245 -26.79 2.69 -10.20
C GLY A 245 -25.36 2.12 -10.29
N VAL A 246 -24.45 2.52 -9.40
CA VAL A 246 -23.15 1.87 -9.24
C VAL A 246 -23.27 0.80 -8.16
N GLU A 247 -22.66 -0.36 -8.40
CA GLU A 247 -22.54 -1.42 -7.40
C GLU A 247 -21.09 -1.56 -6.92
N VAL A 248 -20.92 -1.68 -5.62
CA VAL A 248 -19.64 -1.98 -4.98
C VAL A 248 -19.73 -3.40 -4.38
N PRO A 249 -19.32 -4.44 -5.11
CA PRO A 249 -19.31 -5.81 -4.60
C PRO A 249 -18.22 -5.98 -3.56
N LEU A 250 -18.60 -6.35 -2.34
CA LEU A 250 -17.65 -6.65 -1.25
C LEU A 250 -17.93 -8.03 -0.66
N THR A 251 -16.85 -8.72 -0.28
CA THR A 251 -16.92 -9.93 0.56
C THR A 251 -16.08 -9.74 1.82
N PRO A 252 -16.49 -10.28 2.99
CA PRO A 252 -15.62 -10.33 4.15
C PRO A 252 -14.30 -11.01 3.83
N MET A 253 -13.23 -10.48 4.40
CA MET A 253 -11.88 -11.04 4.29
C MET A 253 -11.29 -11.31 5.67
N PHE A 254 -10.61 -12.44 5.82
CA PHE A 254 -10.12 -12.96 7.10
C PHE A 254 -8.61 -12.78 7.27
N PHE A 255 -8.07 -11.66 6.76
CA PHE A 255 -6.66 -11.32 6.84
C PHE A 255 -6.45 -9.82 6.57
N TRP A 256 -5.46 -9.19 7.20
CA TRP A 256 -5.02 -7.82 6.87
C TRP A 256 -3.82 -7.87 5.93
N HIS A 257 -3.96 -7.40 4.70
CA HIS A 257 -2.90 -7.44 3.68
C HIS A 257 -2.17 -6.11 3.51
N ASP A 258 -0.95 -6.20 2.99
CA ASP A 258 -0.08 -5.06 2.66
C ASP A 258 -0.24 -4.60 1.19
N LYS A 259 -0.95 -5.41 0.40
CA LYS A 259 -1.30 -5.12 -0.99
C LYS A 259 -2.14 -3.84 -1.07
N PRO A 260 -2.19 -3.16 -2.22
CA PRO A 260 -3.02 -1.97 -2.39
C PRO A 260 -4.42 -2.09 -1.80
N HIS A 261 -4.76 -1.14 -0.92
CA HIS A 261 -6.01 -1.15 -0.16
C HIS A 261 -6.42 0.26 0.27
N ILE A 262 -7.70 0.41 0.55
CA ILE A 262 -8.31 1.61 1.15
C ILE A 262 -8.63 1.30 2.62
N ALA A 263 -8.36 2.23 3.52
CA ALA A 263 -8.71 2.07 4.92
C ALA A 263 -9.09 3.40 5.58
N ALA A 264 -9.98 3.33 6.58
CA ALA A 264 -10.22 4.46 7.48
C ALA A 264 -8.95 4.73 8.30
N THR A 265 -8.45 5.97 8.24
CA THR A 265 -7.15 6.38 8.80
C THR A 265 -7.08 6.07 10.30
N GLU A 266 -8.10 6.44 11.06
CA GLU A 266 -8.17 6.20 12.50
C GLU A 266 -8.24 4.71 12.85
N HIS A 267 -9.06 3.93 12.12
CA HIS A 267 -9.14 2.48 12.32
C HIS A 267 -7.80 1.81 12.03
N TYR A 268 -7.09 2.25 10.98
CA TYR A 268 -5.76 1.75 10.65
C TYR A 268 -4.80 1.99 11.82
N LEU A 269 -4.68 3.23 12.28
CA LEU A 269 -3.81 3.59 13.40
C LEU A 269 -4.15 2.79 14.66
N THR A 270 -5.43 2.70 15.04
CA THR A 270 -5.86 2.05 16.29
C THR A 270 -5.78 0.52 16.24
N ARG A 271 -6.02 -0.13 15.10
CA ARG A 271 -5.99 -1.60 14.99
C ARG A 271 -4.63 -2.17 14.65
N VAL A 272 -3.91 -1.52 13.74
CA VAL A 272 -2.61 -1.99 13.26
C VAL A 272 -1.50 -1.46 14.15
N PHE A 273 -1.60 -0.22 14.62
CA PHE A 273 -0.56 0.48 15.38
C PHE A 273 -1.01 0.98 16.76
N PRO A 274 -1.72 0.18 17.58
CA PRO A 274 -2.24 0.63 18.88
C PRO A 274 -1.14 1.10 19.84
N THR A 275 0.08 0.58 19.68
CA THR A 275 1.26 0.98 20.45
C THR A 275 2.49 0.92 19.56
N ARG A 276 3.59 1.54 20.00
CA ARG A 276 4.89 1.44 19.31
C ARG A 276 5.41 0.00 19.17
N LEU A 277 4.93 -0.93 20.01
CA LEU A 277 5.34 -2.34 20.02
C LEU A 277 4.56 -3.21 19.02
N ALA A 278 3.56 -2.65 18.34
CA ALA A 278 2.67 -3.43 17.48
C ALA A 278 3.38 -4.06 16.28
N ILE A 279 4.37 -3.38 15.71
CA ILE A 279 5.14 -3.85 14.56
C ILE A 279 6.64 -3.63 14.81
N PRO A 280 7.48 -4.67 14.66
CA PRO A 280 8.94 -4.53 14.72
C PRO A 280 9.49 -3.72 13.54
N ARG A 281 10.65 -3.08 13.74
CA ARG A 281 11.38 -2.41 12.65
C ARG A 281 11.71 -3.40 11.54
N GLY A 282 11.48 -3.01 10.29
CA GLY A 282 11.74 -3.84 9.12
C GLY A 282 10.65 -4.84 8.75
N ALA A 283 9.59 -4.99 9.56
CA ALA A 283 8.53 -5.97 9.34
C ALA A 283 7.44 -5.46 8.37
N PHE A 284 6.79 -6.42 7.70
CA PHE A 284 5.55 -6.20 6.97
C PHE A 284 4.35 -6.24 7.92
N ILE A 285 3.28 -5.54 7.56
CA ILE A 285 2.06 -5.50 8.36
C ILE A 285 1.38 -6.87 8.30
N GLU A 286 1.38 -7.52 7.13
CA GLU A 286 0.77 -8.85 6.94
C GLU A 286 1.48 -9.95 7.74
N ASP A 287 2.82 -9.88 7.85
CA ASP A 287 3.64 -10.85 8.57
C ASP A 287 3.38 -10.84 10.09
N THR A 288 2.78 -9.76 10.62
CA THR A 288 2.52 -9.58 12.06
C THR A 288 1.04 -9.41 12.34
N ILE A 289 0.48 -8.30 11.88
CA ILE A 289 -0.91 -7.90 12.09
C ILE A 289 -1.85 -8.76 11.25
N GLY A 290 -1.50 -9.08 10.01
CA GLY A 290 -2.30 -9.96 9.16
C GLY A 290 -2.56 -11.32 9.80
N HIS A 291 -1.50 -11.96 10.30
CA HIS A 291 -1.60 -13.21 11.05
C HIS A 291 -2.39 -13.06 12.36
N ARG A 292 -2.13 -12.01 13.16
CA ARG A 292 -2.89 -11.73 14.38
C ARG A 292 -4.38 -11.57 14.09
N ALA A 293 -4.73 -10.81 13.05
CA ALA A 293 -6.09 -10.55 12.63
C ALA A 293 -6.79 -11.85 12.24
N ARG A 294 -6.13 -12.65 11.41
CA ARG A 294 -6.64 -13.96 10.98
C ARG A 294 -6.88 -14.89 12.16
N THR A 295 -5.93 -15.01 13.10
CA THR A 295 -6.10 -15.83 14.30
C THR A 295 -7.32 -15.38 15.12
N GLN A 296 -7.45 -14.09 15.39
CA GLN A 296 -8.60 -13.56 16.14
C GLN A 296 -9.94 -13.78 15.42
N MET A 297 -9.99 -13.64 14.10
CA MET A 297 -11.21 -13.91 13.33
C MET A 297 -11.56 -15.40 13.35
N LYS A 298 -10.58 -16.26 13.10
CA LYS A 298 -10.76 -17.72 13.08
C LYS A 298 -11.15 -18.29 14.43
N GLU A 299 -10.46 -17.91 15.49
CA GLU A 299 -10.56 -18.60 16.78
C GLU A 299 -11.52 -17.90 17.75
N GLN A 300 -11.72 -16.60 17.59
CA GLN A 300 -12.49 -15.77 18.53
C GLN A 300 -13.69 -15.07 17.87
N GLY A 301 -13.89 -15.27 16.56
CA GLY A 301 -15.01 -14.67 15.82
C GLY A 301 -14.93 -13.14 15.70
N MET A 302 -13.77 -12.53 15.97
CA MET A 302 -13.62 -11.08 16.09
C MET A 302 -13.52 -10.36 14.72
N TRP A 303 -14.30 -10.74 13.72
CA TRP A 303 -14.26 -10.07 12.41
C TRP A 303 -14.64 -8.60 12.50
N LEU A 304 -15.67 -8.24 13.28
CA LEU A 304 -16.08 -6.84 13.51
C LEU A 304 -14.95 -5.94 14.02
N ARG A 305 -14.02 -6.48 14.81
CA ARG A 305 -12.84 -5.74 15.30
C ARG A 305 -11.96 -5.26 14.15
N TRP A 306 -11.84 -6.07 13.10
CA TRP A 306 -10.95 -5.85 11.97
C TRP A 306 -11.66 -5.20 10.78
N ALA A 307 -12.95 -5.53 10.57
CA ALA A 307 -13.81 -4.98 9.52
C ALA A 307 -13.12 -5.00 8.14
N CYS A 308 -12.46 -6.13 7.86
CA CYS A 308 -11.67 -6.33 6.64
C CYS A 308 -12.55 -6.87 5.52
N TRP A 309 -12.58 -6.14 4.41
CA TRP A 309 -13.31 -6.48 3.20
C TRP A 309 -12.35 -6.64 2.02
N LEU A 310 -12.78 -7.42 1.04
CA LEU A 310 -12.16 -7.54 -0.26
C LEU A 310 -13.12 -6.96 -1.31
N PHE A 311 -12.62 -6.05 -2.14
CA PHE A 311 -13.33 -5.65 -3.35
C PHE A 311 -13.44 -6.84 -4.29
N TYR A 312 -14.68 -7.23 -4.61
CA TYR A 312 -15.00 -8.56 -5.12
C TYR A 312 -15.77 -8.55 -6.45
N PRO A 313 -15.32 -7.80 -7.48
CA PRO A 313 -15.99 -7.72 -8.78
C PRO A 313 -16.07 -9.09 -9.47
N ASP A 314 -17.16 -9.27 -10.23
CA ASP A 314 -17.48 -10.52 -10.95
C ASP A 314 -17.33 -11.76 -10.05
N GLU A 315 -17.93 -11.73 -8.87
CA GLU A 315 -17.86 -12.83 -7.90
C GLU A 315 -16.42 -13.25 -7.55
N GLY A 316 -15.49 -12.28 -7.58
CA GLY A 316 -14.07 -12.47 -7.31
C GLY A 316 -13.28 -13.11 -8.45
N ARG A 317 -13.81 -13.15 -9.67
CA ARG A 317 -13.07 -13.66 -10.84
C ARG A 317 -12.21 -12.59 -11.49
N GLN A 318 -12.50 -11.33 -11.22
CA GLN A 318 -11.77 -10.21 -11.77
C GLN A 318 -10.49 -9.94 -10.96
N LEU A 319 -9.37 -9.90 -11.68
CA LEU A 319 -8.08 -9.52 -11.12
C LEU A 319 -8.00 -7.99 -11.05
N CYS A 320 -7.68 -7.44 -9.89
CA CYS A 320 -7.51 -5.99 -9.71
C CYS A 320 -6.04 -5.57 -9.71
N LEU A 321 -5.16 -6.46 -9.26
CA LEU A 321 -3.75 -6.16 -9.01
C LEU A 321 -2.80 -7.14 -9.69
N ARG A 322 -1.70 -6.60 -10.24
CA ARG A 322 -0.57 -7.39 -10.73
C ARG A 322 0.74 -6.93 -10.08
N HIS A 323 1.48 -7.88 -9.52
CA HIS A 323 2.79 -7.64 -8.92
C HIS A 323 3.86 -7.59 -10.02
N LEU A 324 4.79 -6.64 -9.92
CA LEU A 324 5.93 -6.47 -10.83
C LEU A 324 7.20 -7.17 -10.32
N ASP A 325 7.15 -7.78 -9.14
CA ASP A 325 8.32 -8.41 -8.49
C ASP A 325 9.50 -7.43 -8.37
N GLY A 326 9.26 -6.24 -7.79
CA GLY A 326 10.23 -5.13 -7.76
C GLY A 326 11.59 -5.46 -7.13
N ARG A 327 11.67 -6.53 -6.34
CA ARG A 327 12.93 -7.04 -5.74
C ARG A 327 13.78 -7.90 -6.67
N LYS A 328 13.22 -8.37 -7.78
CA LYS A 328 13.91 -9.10 -8.85
C LYS A 328 14.06 -8.27 -10.10
N TRP A 329 13.15 -7.32 -10.29
CA TRP A 329 13.08 -6.47 -11.46
C TRP A 329 14.29 -5.53 -11.54
N ARG A 330 15.00 -5.57 -12.67
CA ARG A 330 16.29 -4.87 -12.89
C ARG A 330 16.23 -3.75 -13.94
N GLY A 331 15.04 -3.23 -14.27
CA GLY A 331 14.89 -2.42 -15.49
C GLY A 331 14.33 -3.23 -16.65
N ALA A 332 13.70 -2.54 -17.61
CA ALA A 332 13.32 -3.16 -18.88
C ALA A 332 14.53 -3.79 -19.60
N GLU A 333 15.67 -3.10 -19.60
CA GLU A 333 16.92 -3.59 -20.19
C GLU A 333 17.49 -4.80 -19.42
N GLY A 334 17.41 -4.78 -18.10
CA GLY A 334 17.85 -5.90 -17.25
C GLY A 334 17.02 -7.17 -17.46
N GLU A 335 15.71 -7.03 -17.70
CA GLU A 335 14.82 -8.15 -18.04
C GLU A 335 15.08 -8.70 -19.45
N VAL A 336 15.39 -7.84 -20.43
CA VAL A 336 15.80 -8.28 -21.79
C VAL A 336 17.09 -9.08 -21.70
N THR A 337 18.10 -8.57 -20.99
CA THR A 337 19.39 -9.23 -20.80
C THR A 337 19.22 -10.59 -20.11
N MET A 338 18.40 -10.68 -19.06
CA MET A 338 18.13 -11.96 -18.39
C MET A 338 17.38 -12.96 -19.27
N LYS A 339 16.42 -12.50 -20.07
CA LYS A 339 15.73 -13.36 -21.05
C LYS A 339 16.69 -13.89 -22.11
N GLU A 340 17.65 -13.09 -22.55
CA GLU A 340 18.70 -13.50 -23.49
C GLU A 340 19.65 -14.52 -22.86
N ILE A 341 20.12 -14.27 -21.64
CA ILE A 341 20.95 -15.22 -20.86
C ILE A 341 20.20 -16.54 -20.66
N TRP A 342 18.92 -16.49 -20.31
CA TRP A 342 18.10 -17.70 -20.08
C TRP A 342 17.83 -18.46 -21.38
N LYS A 343 17.59 -17.76 -22.48
CA LYS A 343 17.49 -18.38 -23.83
C LYS A 343 18.79 -19.05 -24.22
N GLN A 344 19.94 -18.43 -23.94
CA GLN A 344 21.26 -18.98 -24.24
C GLN A 344 21.56 -20.23 -23.38
N ALA A 345 21.32 -20.17 -22.07
CA ALA A 345 21.49 -21.30 -21.16
C ALA A 345 20.60 -22.51 -21.52
N ASN A 346 19.34 -22.27 -21.90
CA ASN A 346 18.44 -23.33 -22.36
C ASN A 346 18.85 -23.93 -23.72
N LYS A 347 19.51 -23.13 -24.57
CA LYS A 347 20.05 -23.62 -25.85
C LYS A 347 21.26 -24.52 -25.60
N GLU A 348 22.11 -24.16 -24.64
CA GLU A 348 23.30 -24.92 -24.23
C GLU A 348 22.94 -26.24 -23.51
N MET A 349 21.91 -26.25 -22.65
CA MET A 349 21.38 -27.48 -22.04
C MET A 349 20.79 -28.45 -23.07
N ARG A 350 20.09 -27.94 -24.10
CA ARG A 350 19.54 -28.80 -25.16
C ARG A 350 20.62 -29.43 -26.03
N THR A 351 21.72 -28.73 -26.27
CA THR A 351 22.86 -29.28 -27.03
C THR A 351 23.68 -30.30 -26.26
N THR A 352 23.53 -30.41 -24.93
CA THR A 352 24.22 -31.41 -24.10
C THR A 352 23.40 -32.67 -23.86
N ASP A 353 22.07 -32.63 -24.02
CA ASP A 353 21.19 -33.81 -23.97
C ASP A 353 21.11 -34.56 -25.33
N ASP A 354 21.56 -33.94 -26.43
CA ASP A 354 21.58 -34.51 -27.79
C ASP A 354 22.96 -35.08 -28.20
N SER A 355 23.90 -35.18 -27.26
CA SER A 355 25.27 -35.70 -27.44
C SER A 355 25.57 -36.81 -26.43
#